data_AF-A0A420M9L8-F1
#
_entry.id   AF-A0A420M9L8-F1
#
_cell.length_a   1.000
_cell.length_b   1.000
_cell.length_c   1.000
_cell.angle_alpha   90.00
_cell.angle_beta   90.00
_cell.angle_gamma   90.00
#
_symmetry.space_group_name_H-M   'P 1'
#
loop_
_entity.id
_entity.type
_entity.pdbx_description
1 polymer ?
#
loop_
_entity_poly.entity_id
_entity_poly.type
_entity_poly.pdbx_seq_one_letter_code
_entity_poly.pdbx_strand_id
1 'polypeptide(L)'
;MMEGGIEYSVYFTAFVCTSSLVGIWFSVLFACKPIAAGWDVRFSVDATCINRPPIYITQAAFGCVTDLMLLLLPIPTIVGLQMSTRQKFGLAGLFAISSITLITSIVRLVLP
;
A
#
# COMPACT_ATOMS: atom_id res chain seq x y z
N MET A 1 -10.78 10.24 -29.31
CA MET A 1 -9.37 9.75 -29.22
C MET A 1 -8.74 9.88 -27.83
N MET A 2 -9.41 10.50 -26.83
CA MET A 2 -8.89 10.63 -25.45
C MET A 2 -9.33 9.52 -24.48
N GLU A 3 -10.17 8.57 -24.89
CA GLU A 3 -10.71 7.52 -23.98
C GLU A 3 -9.70 6.40 -23.69
N GLY A 4 -8.90 5.96 -24.68
CA GLY A 4 -7.98 4.83 -24.50
C GLY A 4 -6.78 5.08 -23.58
N GLY A 5 -6.40 6.34 -23.33
CA GLY A 5 -5.27 6.68 -22.44
C GLY A 5 -5.60 6.53 -20.94
N ILE A 6 -6.87 6.75 -20.57
CA ILE A 6 -7.33 6.64 -19.18
C ILE A 6 -7.47 5.17 -18.81
N GLU A 7 -8.04 4.35 -19.70
CA GLU A 7 -8.13 2.90 -19.50
C GLU A 7 -6.75 2.29 -19.28
N TYR A 8 -5.76 2.64 -20.10
CA TYR A 8 -4.39 2.15 -19.94
C TYR A 8 -3.76 2.55 -18.59
N SER A 9 -3.99 3.80 -18.14
CA SER A 9 -3.51 4.26 -16.83
C SER A 9 -4.16 3.48 -15.68
N VAL A 10 -5.46 3.20 -15.77
CA VAL A 10 -6.20 2.41 -14.78
C VAL A 10 -5.67 0.97 -14.73
N TYR A 11 -5.49 0.32 -15.89
CA TYR A 11 -4.93 -1.02 -15.95
C TYR A 11 -3.51 -1.09 -15.39
N PHE A 12 -2.68 -0.09 -15.69
CA PHE A 12 -1.34 0.00 -15.15
C PHE A 12 -1.33 0.14 -13.62
N THR A 13 -2.13 1.06 -13.06
CA THR A 13 -2.24 1.22 -11.60
C THR A 13 -2.81 -0.04 -10.94
N ALA A 14 -3.82 -0.68 -11.54
CA ALA A 14 -4.37 -1.93 -11.02
C ALA A 14 -3.32 -3.06 -11.00
N PHE A 15 -2.50 -3.18 -12.04
CA PHE A 15 -1.40 -4.13 -12.10
C PHE A 15 -0.37 -3.87 -10.99
N VAL A 16 0.05 -2.62 -10.81
CA VAL A 16 1.01 -2.23 -9.76
C VAL A 16 0.46 -2.52 -8.35
N CYS A 17 -0.80 -2.17 -8.08
CA CYS A 17 -1.43 -2.44 -6.79
C CYS A 17 -1.52 -3.95 -6.50
N THR A 18 -1.96 -4.74 -7.48
CA THR A 18 -2.10 -6.19 -7.32
C THR A 18 -0.75 -6.88 -7.17
N SER A 19 0.27 -6.51 -7.94
CA SER A 19 1.62 -7.07 -7.80
C SER A 19 2.23 -6.75 -6.44
N SER A 20 2.02 -5.54 -5.94
CA SER A 20 2.53 -5.11 -4.62
C SER A 20 1.87 -5.92 -3.50
N LEU A 21 0.54 -6.05 -3.52
CA LEU A 21 -0.21 -6.84 -2.55
C LEU A 21 0.27 -8.29 -2.53
N VAL A 22 0.38 -8.93 -3.70
CA VAL A 22 0.82 -10.32 -3.83
C VAL A 22 2.26 -10.48 -3.30
N GLY A 23 3.16 -9.55 -3.62
CA GLY A 23 4.56 -9.59 -3.17
C GLY A 23 4.69 -9.50 -1.64
N ILE A 24 3.94 -8.60 -1.01
CA ILE A 24 3.94 -8.47 0.45
C ILE A 24 3.30 -9.69 1.12
N TRP A 25 2.20 -10.21 0.58
CA TRP A 25 1.57 -11.43 1.08
C TRP A 25 2.56 -12.61 1.13
N PHE A 26 3.29 -12.84 0.04
CA PHE A 26 4.31 -13.88 0.02
C PHE A 26 5.48 -13.59 0.96
N SER A 27 5.89 -12.33 1.08
CA SER A 27 6.96 -11.93 2.00
C SER A 27 6.61 -12.23 3.47
N VAL A 28 5.35 -12.02 3.86
CA VAL A 28 4.85 -12.36 5.20
C VAL A 28 4.71 -13.87 5.37
N LEU A 29 4.20 -14.58 4.35
CA LEU A 29 4.00 -16.02 4.39
C LEU A 29 5.33 -16.78 4.54
N PHE A 30 6.38 -16.34 3.84
CA PHE A 30 7.72 -16.92 3.89
C PHE A 30 8.65 -16.21 4.88
N ALA A 31 8.13 -15.34 5.75
CA ALA A 31 8.94 -14.59 6.71
C ALA A 31 9.63 -15.49 7.74
N CYS A 32 9.11 -16.68 8.01
CA CYS A 32 9.68 -17.63 8.97
C CYS A 32 9.95 -18.99 8.32
N LYS A 33 11.04 -19.62 8.76
CA LYS A 33 11.32 -21.04 8.50
C LYS A 33 11.34 -21.79 9.84
N PRO A 34 10.44 -22.77 10.06
CA PRO A 34 9.33 -23.19 9.20
C PRO A 34 8.20 -22.16 9.13
N ILE A 35 7.45 -22.15 8.02
CA ILE A 35 6.34 -21.20 7.77
C ILE A 35 5.28 -21.26 8.88
N ALA A 36 5.05 -22.45 9.44
CA ALA A 36 4.13 -22.67 10.56
C ALA A 36 4.47 -21.88 11.82
N ALA A 37 5.73 -21.50 12.04
CA ALA A 37 6.13 -20.68 13.17
C ALA A 37 5.61 -19.23 13.09
N GLY A 38 5.10 -18.80 11.93
CA GLY A 38 4.46 -17.51 11.77
C GLY A 38 3.09 -17.40 12.45
N TRP A 39 2.37 -18.51 12.62
CA TRP A 39 1.02 -18.52 13.22
C TRP A 39 0.86 -19.48 14.41
N ASP A 40 1.78 -20.43 14.59
CA ASP A 40 1.77 -21.39 15.70
C ASP A 40 3.03 -21.22 16.57
N VAL A 41 2.82 -20.68 17.76
CA VAL A 41 3.85 -20.44 18.78
C VAL A 41 4.57 -21.72 19.23
N ARG A 42 3.97 -22.91 19.04
CA ARG A 42 4.63 -24.18 19.40
C ARG A 42 5.88 -24.47 18.56
N PHE A 43 5.91 -23.98 17.32
CA PHE A 43 7.06 -24.15 16.43
C PHE A 43 8.07 -23.00 16.51
N SER A 44 7.86 -22.03 17.42
CA SER A 44 8.70 -20.84 17.55
C SER A 44 10.08 -21.11 18.17
N VAL A 45 10.27 -22.24 18.86
CA VAL A 45 11.50 -22.57 19.58
C VAL A 45 12.69 -22.82 18.65
N ASP A 46 12.47 -23.41 17.47
CA ASP A 46 13.50 -23.67 16.46
C ASP A 46 13.33 -22.81 15.20
N ALA A 47 12.48 -21.79 15.26
CA ALA A 47 12.13 -20.99 14.09
C ALA A 47 13.16 -19.90 13.82
N THR A 48 13.69 -19.87 12.60
CA THR A 48 14.47 -18.74 12.09
C THR A 48 13.53 -17.82 11.32
N CYS A 49 13.16 -16.70 11.92
CA CYS A 49 12.34 -15.66 11.30
C CYS A 49 13.20 -14.50 10.80
N ILE A 50 12.83 -13.94 9.66
CA ILE A 50 13.45 -12.73 9.12
C ILE A 50 13.04 -11.51 9.96
N ASN A 51 13.92 -10.52 10.03
CA ASN A 51 13.65 -9.27 10.75
C ASN A 51 12.37 -8.61 10.21
N ARG A 52 11.41 -8.33 11.12
CA ARG A 52 10.14 -7.70 10.78
C ARG A 52 10.24 -6.22 10.35
N PRO A 53 11.11 -5.37 10.95
CA PRO A 53 11.21 -3.96 10.57
C PRO A 53 11.42 -3.70 9.07
N PRO A 54 12.34 -4.37 8.35
CA PRO A 54 12.52 -4.12 6.92
C PRO A 54 11.28 -4.48 6.09
N ILE A 55 10.56 -5.55 6.44
CA ILE A 55 9.30 -5.92 5.75
C ILE A 55 8.27 -4.81 5.89
N TYR A 56 8.11 -4.26 7.10
CA TYR A 56 7.17 -3.17 7.35
C TYR A 56 7.56 -1.88 6.61
N ILE A 57 8.86 -1.55 6.56
CA ILE A 57 9.35 -0.38 5.83
C ILE A 57 9.07 -0.53 4.33
N THR A 58 9.38 -1.69 3.76
CA THR A 58 9.12 -1.96 2.34
C THR A 58 7.63 -1.87 2.03
N GLN A 59 6.77 -2.49 2.85
CA GLN A 59 5.31 -2.39 2.69
C GLN A 59 4.84 -0.93 2.81
N ALA A 60 5.32 -0.17 3.80
CA ALA A 60 4.95 1.23 3.95
C ALA A 60 5.34 2.05 2.71
N ALA A 61 6.54 1.83 2.16
CA ALA A 61 7.00 2.50 0.95
C ALA A 61 6.13 2.18 -0.27
N PHE A 62 5.82 0.90 -0.52
CA PHE A 62 4.94 0.51 -1.63
C PHE A 62 3.52 1.06 -1.46
N GLY A 63 2.98 1.03 -0.23
CA GLY A 63 1.69 1.62 0.11
C GLY A 63 1.61 3.11 -0.25
N CYS A 64 2.64 3.89 0.15
CA CYS A 64 2.72 5.31 -0.20
C CYS A 64 2.76 5.55 -1.71
N VAL A 65 3.51 4.73 -2.47
CA VAL A 65 3.59 4.84 -3.93
C VAL A 65 2.23 4.55 -4.59
N THR A 66 1.55 3.48 -4.16
CA THR A 66 0.22 3.14 -4.67
C THR A 66 -0.83 4.20 -4.32
N ASP A 67 -0.76 4.77 -3.11
CA ASP A 67 -1.66 5.85 -2.69
C ASP A 67 -1.46 7.11 -3.56
N LEU A 68 -0.20 7.50 -3.81
CA LEU A 68 0.09 8.62 -4.71
C LEU A 68 -0.39 8.35 -6.14
N MET A 69 -0.22 7.14 -6.66
CA MET A 69 -0.73 6.78 -7.99
C MET A 69 -2.26 6.88 -8.06
N LEU A 70 -2.96 6.32 -7.08
CA LEU A 70 -4.42 6.38 -7.02
C LEU A 70 -4.94 7.81 -6.85
N LEU A 71 -4.18 8.65 -6.13
CA LEU A 71 -4.48 10.06 -5.93
C LEU A 71 -4.28 10.88 -7.22
N LEU A 72 -3.29 10.52 -8.05
CA LEU A 72 -3.01 11.16 -9.33
C LEU A 72 -3.93 10.66 -10.46
N LEU A 73 -4.43 9.42 -10.38
CA LEU A 73 -5.29 8.80 -11.39
C LEU A 73 -6.54 9.62 -11.77
N PRO A 74 -7.30 10.22 -10.84
CA PRO A 74 -8.45 11.03 -11.21
C PRO A 74 -8.07 12.43 -11.69
N ILE A 75 -6.89 12.98 -11.35
CA ILE A 75 -6.50 14.36 -11.68
C ILE A 75 -6.57 14.69 -13.18
N PRO A 76 -6.04 13.89 -14.13
CA PRO A 76 -6.14 14.21 -15.55
C PRO A 76 -7.59 14.15 -16.05
N THR A 77 -8.40 13.23 -15.52
CA THR A 77 -9.85 13.15 -15.79
C THR A 77 -10.59 14.40 -15.29
N ILE A 78 -10.08 14.99 -14.19
CA ILE A 78 -10.64 16.17 -13.52
C ILE A 78 -10.21 17.47 -14.20
N VAL A 79 -9.00 17.57 -14.74
CA VAL A 79 -8.52 18.82 -15.38
C VAL A 79 -9.20 19.07 -16.73
N GLY A 80 -9.69 18.02 -17.40
CA GLY A 80 -10.41 18.13 -18.67
C GLY A 80 -11.88 18.57 -18.57
N LEU A 81 -12.47 18.57 -17.37
CA LEU A 81 -13.89 18.89 -17.14
C LEU A 81 -13.97 19.81 -15.93
N GLN A 82 -14.67 20.96 -15.96
CA GLN A 82 -14.71 21.89 -14.82
C GLN A 82 -15.23 21.20 -13.55
N MET A 83 -14.33 20.70 -12.69
CA MET A 83 -14.71 19.80 -11.62
C MET A 83 -15.08 20.54 -10.33
N SER A 84 -16.18 20.06 -9.75
CA SER A 84 -16.81 20.60 -8.54
C SER A 84 -15.96 20.41 -7.27
N THR A 85 -16.16 21.29 -6.29
CA THR A 85 -15.51 21.34 -4.97
C THR A 85 -15.46 19.98 -4.24
N ARG A 86 -16.35 19.03 -4.57
CA ARG A 86 -16.41 17.67 -3.99
C ARG A 86 -15.14 16.84 -4.21
N GLN A 87 -14.51 16.90 -5.38
CA GLN A 87 -13.29 16.12 -5.62
C GLN A 87 -12.06 16.71 -4.94
N LYS A 88 -12.05 18.03 -4.75
CA LYS A 88 -11.03 18.73 -3.97
C LYS A 88 -11.03 18.27 -2.51
N PHE A 89 -12.23 18.04 -1.95
CA PHE A 89 -12.40 17.42 -0.63
C PHE A 89 -11.98 15.95 -0.60
N GLY A 90 -12.24 15.18 -1.66
CA GLY A 90 -11.76 13.80 -1.78
C GLY A 90 -10.24 13.70 -1.72
N LEU A 91 -9.54 14.59 -2.44
CA LEU A 91 -8.08 14.68 -2.43
C LEU A 91 -7.51 15.02 -1.04
N ALA A 92 -8.12 16.02 -0.38
CA ALA A 92 -7.74 16.42 0.96
C ALA A 92 -7.99 15.30 2.00
N GLY A 93 -9.09 14.57 1.85
CA GLY A 93 -9.41 13.41 2.68
C GLY A 93 -8.40 12.28 2.53
N LEU A 94 -8.01 11.93 1.30
CA LEU A 94 -6.98 10.92 1.05
C LEU A 94 -5.64 11.31 1.68
N PHE A 95 -5.22 12.56 1.51
CA PHE A 95 -3.98 13.06 2.11
C PHE A 95 -4.00 12.98 3.65
N ALA A 96 -5.15 13.30 4.27
CA ALA A 96 -5.33 13.17 5.71
C ALA A 96 -5.27 11.71 6.17
N ILE A 97 -5.91 10.78 5.46
CA ILE A 97 -5.91 9.35 5.78
C ILE A 97 -4.49 8.77 5.68
N SER A 98 -3.72 9.11 4.65
CA SER A 98 -2.34 8.65 4.50
C SER A 98 -1.44 9.19 5.61
N SER A 99 -1.59 10.46 6.01
CA SER A 99 -0.85 11.06 7.12
C SER A 99 -1.12 10.33 8.45
N ILE A 100 -2.39 10.06 8.75
CA ILE A 100 -2.79 9.33 9.98
C ILE A 100 -2.22 7.90 9.96
N THR A 101 -2.24 7.23 8.80
CA THR A 101 -1.72 5.87 8.67
C THR A 101 -0.20 5.80 8.90
N LEU A 102 0.55 6.80 8.43
CA LEU A 102 1.99 6.95 8.72
C LEU A 102 2.26 7.15 10.21
N ILE A 103 1.52 8.05 10.86
CA ILE A 103 1.63 8.30 12.30
C ILE A 103 1.33 7.01 13.08
N THR A 104 0.25 6.31 12.73
CA THR A 104 -0.15 5.06 13.38
C THR A 104 0.91 3.96 13.20
N SER A 105 1.56 3.90 12.04
CA SER A 105 2.63 2.94 11.77
C SER A 105 3.88 3.22 12.60
N ILE A 106 4.27 4.50 12.75
CA ILE A 106 5.38 4.89 13.63
C ILE A 106 5.07 4.58 15.08
N VAL A 107 3.86 4.90 15.54
CA VAL A 107 3.42 4.63 16.92
C VAL A 107 3.45 3.13 17.22
N ARG A 108 2.97 2.27 16.31
CA ARG A 108 3.08 0.80 16.46
C ARG A 108 4.51 0.28 16.50
N LEU A 109 5.45 1.00 15.89
CA LEU A 109 6.86 0.59 15.86
C LEU A 109 7.61 1.05 17.11
N VAL A 110 7.21 2.19 17.68
CA VAL A 110 7.77 2.76 18.91
C VAL A 110 7.16 2.14 20.17
N LEU A 111 5.89 1.75 20.11
CA LEU A 111 5.18 1.07 21.19
C LEU A 111 5.13 -0.44 20.88
N PRO A 112 6.08 -1.25 21.41
CA PRO A 112 6.10 -2.69 21.19
C PRO A 112 4.89 -3.42 21.76
#